data_AF-A0A835RSX5-F1
#
_entry.id   AF-A0A835RSX5-F1
#
_cell.length_a   1.000
_cell.length_b   1.000
_cell.length_c   1.000
_cell.angle_alpha   90.00
_cell.angle_beta   90.00
_cell.angle_gamma   90.00
#
_symmetry.space_group_name_H-M   'P 1'
#
loop_
_entity.id
_entity.type
_entity.pdbx_description
1 polymer ?
#
loop_
_entity_poly.entity_id
_entity_poly.type
_entity_poly.pdbx_seq_one_letter_code
_entity_poly.pdbx_strand_id
1 'polypeptide(L)'
;MFSWLVRTASACWGSVRRYALMSKDEDEDDALLWSRGIGQHSGGEFSIAVVQANECIEDHSQVEIGPGATFVGVYDGHGGP
;
A
#
# COMPACT_ATOMS: atom_id res chain seq x y z
N MET A 1 -7.59 27.34 5.43
CA MET A 1 -6.36 27.64 4.65
C MET A 1 -5.08 27.02 5.21
N PHE A 2 -5.04 26.44 6.42
CA PHE A 2 -3.83 25.80 7.00
C PHE A 2 -3.89 24.27 7.15
N SER A 3 -4.93 23.62 6.59
CA SER A 3 -5.15 22.16 6.69
C SER A 3 -3.94 21.33 6.25
N TRP A 4 -3.27 21.74 5.17
CA TRP A 4 -2.09 21.06 4.65
C TRP A 4 -0.90 21.09 5.63
N LEU A 5 -0.65 22.22 6.30
CA LEU A 5 0.42 22.31 7.30
C LEU A 5 0.18 21.37 8.50
N VAL A 6 -1.07 21.26 8.96
CA VAL A 6 -1.44 20.35 10.05
C VAL A 6 -1.26 18.89 9.64
N ARG A 7 -1.63 18.53 8.39
CA ARG A 7 -1.43 17.18 7.84
C ARG A 7 0.06 16.84 7.70
N THR A 8 0.88 17.78 7.21
CA THR A 8 2.32 17.57 7.10
C THR A 8 2.98 17.42 8.47
N ALA A 9 2.66 18.29 9.42
CA ALA A 9 3.19 18.18 10.79
C ALA A 9 2.77 16.87 11.47
N SER A 10 1.51 16.46 11.33
CA SER A 10 1.01 15.19 11.86
C SER A 10 1.65 13.97 11.19
N ALA A 11 1.95 14.04 9.89
CA ALA A 11 2.67 12.97 9.20
C ALA A 11 4.13 12.88 9.67
N CYS A 12 4.76 14.02 9.97
CA CYS A 12 6.12 14.06 10.49
C CYS A 12 6.27 13.47 11.90
N TRP A 13 5.21 13.50 12.71
CA TRP A 13 5.18 12.90 14.05
C TRP A 13 4.61 11.48 14.08
N GLY A 14 4.15 10.94 12.94
CA GLY A 14 3.64 9.59 12.83
C GLY A 14 4.75 8.54 12.72
N SER A 15 4.46 7.33 13.19
CA SER A 15 5.29 6.15 12.86
C SER A 15 5.21 5.84 11.37
N VAL A 16 6.27 5.24 10.83
CA VAL A 16 6.27 4.73 9.44
C VAL A 16 5.15 3.72 9.28
N ARG A 17 4.27 3.95 8.31
CA ARG A 17 3.19 3.03 7.97
C ARG A 17 3.65 2.17 6.80
N ARG A 18 3.63 0.85 6.96
CA ARG A 18 3.96 -0.11 5.91
C ARG A 18 2.73 -0.88 5.49
N TYR A 19 2.49 -0.91 4.20
CA TYR A 19 1.42 -1.69 3.57
C TYR A 19 2.08 -2.53 2.50
N ALA A 20 2.09 -3.84 2.69
CA ALA A 20 2.61 -4.78 1.72
C ALA A 20 1.65 -5.95 1.64
N LEU A 21 1.45 -6.47 0.44
CA LEU A 21 0.91 -7.81 0.28
C LEU A 21 2.05 -8.81 0.54
N MET A 22 2.30 -9.10 1.82
CA MET A 22 3.08 -10.26 2.22
C MET A 22 2.06 -11.33 2.58
N SER A 23 1.92 -12.36 1.74
CA SER A 23 1.17 -13.60 1.98
C SER A 23 -0.03 -13.48 2.93
N LYS A 24 -1.25 -13.40 2.38
CA LYS A 24 -2.49 -13.30 3.15
C LYS A 24 -2.62 -14.49 4.11
N ASP A 25 -2.62 -14.20 5.41
CA ASP A 25 -3.22 -15.08 6.42
C ASP A 25 -4.71 -15.25 6.06
N GLU A 26 -5.06 -16.52 5.89
CA GLU A 26 -6.37 -17.17 5.81
C GLU A 26 -7.58 -16.28 6.13
N ASP A 27 -8.20 -15.62 5.13
CA ASP A 27 -9.59 -15.12 5.24
C ASP A 27 -10.20 -14.86 3.84
N GLU A 28 -10.86 -15.91 3.33
CA GLU A 28 -11.97 -16.08 2.36
C GLU A 28 -12.29 -15.13 1.18
N ASP A 29 -11.73 -13.94 1.05
CA ASP A 29 -11.93 -13.12 -0.17
C ASP A 29 -10.85 -13.42 -1.21
N ASP A 30 -11.30 -13.89 -2.39
CA ASP A 30 -10.58 -14.09 -3.66
C ASP A 30 -9.06 -13.89 -3.57
N ALA A 31 -8.31 -14.98 -3.33
CA ALA A 31 -6.88 -14.93 -2.99
C ALA A 31 -5.98 -14.22 -4.03
N LEU A 32 -6.52 -14.01 -5.24
CA LEU A 32 -5.89 -13.33 -6.37
C LEU A 32 -6.18 -11.82 -6.39
N LEU A 33 -7.03 -11.33 -5.49
CA LEU A 33 -7.41 -9.94 -5.33
C LEU A 33 -7.02 -9.46 -3.94
N TRP A 34 -6.22 -8.40 -3.90
CA TRP A 34 -5.98 -7.66 -2.67
C TRP A 34 -6.15 -6.18 -2.93
N SER A 35 -6.79 -5.49 -2.01
CA SER A 35 -6.90 -4.04 -2.09
C SER A 35 -6.84 -3.40 -0.72
N ARG A 36 -6.46 -2.13 -0.74
CA ARG A 36 -6.53 -1.22 0.38
C ARG A 36 -7.38 -0.04 -0.03
N GLY A 37 -8.42 0.22 0.76
CA GLY A 37 -9.21 1.43 0.64
C GLY A 37 -8.37 2.71 0.79
N ILE A 38 -9.02 3.86 0.58
CA ILE A 38 -8.35 5.16 0.59
C ILE A 38 -7.63 5.41 1.93
N GLY A 39 -6.32 5.56 1.86
CA GLY A 39 -5.44 5.99 2.94
C GLY A 39 -5.04 7.45 2.82
N GLN A 40 -4.65 8.05 3.94
CA GLN A 40 -4.19 9.43 3.99
C GLN A 40 -2.65 9.54 4.02
N HIS A 41 -2.14 10.54 3.32
CA HIS A 41 -0.74 10.96 3.24
C HIS A 41 -0.63 12.49 3.39
N SER A 42 0.55 13.02 3.74
CA SER A 42 0.78 14.46 3.88
C SER A 42 0.51 15.26 2.59
N GLY A 43 0.74 14.63 1.43
CA GLY A 43 0.48 15.18 0.11
C GLY A 43 -0.92 14.91 -0.47
N GLY A 44 -1.79 14.15 0.22
CA GLY A 44 -3.11 13.81 -0.32
C GLY A 44 -3.65 12.45 0.14
N GLU A 45 -4.34 11.78 -0.76
CA GLU A 45 -4.97 10.47 -0.54
C GLU A 45 -4.40 9.45 -1.53
N PHE A 46 -4.37 8.18 -1.13
CA PHE A 46 -3.91 7.09 -2.00
C PHE A 46 -4.73 5.83 -1.73
N SER A 47 -4.82 4.95 -2.73
CA SER A 47 -5.32 3.58 -2.58
C SER A 47 -4.41 2.65 -3.35
N ILE A 48 -4.50 1.35 -3.08
CA ILE A 48 -3.73 0.35 -3.81
C ILE A 48 -4.57 -0.91 -4.01
N ALA A 49 -4.42 -1.55 -5.15
CA ALA A 49 -5.05 -2.82 -5.45
C ALA A 49 -4.11 -3.64 -6.33
N VAL A 50 -4.13 -4.95 -6.13
CA VAL A 50 -3.48 -5.97 -6.95
C VAL A 50 -4.57 -6.94 -7.36
N VAL A 51 -4.66 -7.21 -8.67
CA VAL A 51 -5.58 -8.19 -9.23
C VAL A 51 -4.76 -9.07 -10.16
N GLN A 52 -4.66 -10.35 -9.83
CA GLN A 52 -3.93 -11.33 -10.62
C GLN A 52 -4.87 -12.03 -11.59
N ALA A 53 -4.41 -12.23 -12.84
CA ALA A 53 -5.10 -13.06 -13.82
C ALA A 53 -4.65 -14.53 -13.82
N ASN A 54 -3.46 -14.82 -13.27
CA ASN A 54 -2.88 -16.16 -13.18
C ASN A 54 -3.50 -16.96 -12.01
N GLU A 55 -3.29 -18.27 -12.00
CA GLU A 55 -3.83 -19.19 -10.97
C GLU A 55 -3.21 -18.98 -9.58
N CYS A 56 -2.03 -18.37 -9.51
CA CYS A 56 -1.31 -18.05 -8.26
C CYS A 56 -0.92 -16.58 -8.28
N ILE A 57 -0.86 -15.95 -7.10
CA ILE A 57 -0.41 -14.57 -6.97
C ILE A 57 1.13 -14.50 -7.04
N GLU A 58 1.63 -13.70 -7.98
CA GLU A 58 3.06 -13.48 -8.23
C GLU A 58 3.38 -11.99 -8.16
N ASP A 59 2.42 -11.14 -8.50
CA ASP A 59 2.56 -9.70 -8.42
C ASP A 59 2.51 -9.23 -6.97
N HIS A 60 3.46 -8.37 -6.63
CA HIS A 60 3.54 -7.78 -5.30
C HIS A 60 3.49 -6.27 -5.37
N SER A 61 2.99 -5.68 -4.29
CA SER A 61 3.08 -4.24 -4.11
C SER A 61 3.36 -3.86 -2.66
N GLN A 62 4.01 -2.71 -2.51
CA GLN A 62 4.46 -2.17 -1.23
C GLN A 62 4.29 -0.66 -1.22
N VAL A 63 3.77 -0.14 -0.12
CA VAL A 63 3.71 1.29 0.18
C VAL A 63 4.28 1.51 1.57
N GLU A 64 5.32 2.32 1.67
CA GLU A 64 5.83 2.82 2.95
C GLU A 64 5.66 4.32 3.02
N ILE A 65 4.99 4.79 4.06
CA ILE A 65 4.74 6.22 4.28
C ILE A 65 5.58 6.66 5.45
N GLY A 66 6.56 7.51 5.16
CA GLY A 66 7.39 8.17 6.14
C GLY A 66 7.03 9.66 6.31
N PRO A 67 7.62 10.30 7.33
CA PRO A 67 7.50 11.75 7.60
C PRO A 67 7.69 12.67 6.40
N GLY A 68 8.68 12.40 5.55
CA GLY A 68 9.10 13.29 4.45
C GLY A 68 9.03 12.68 3.06
N ALA A 69 8.63 11.41 2.94
CA ALA A 69 8.59 10.71 1.67
C ALA A 69 7.62 9.52 1.74
N THR A 70 7.10 9.15 0.57
CA THR A 70 6.38 7.90 0.36
C THR A 70 7.17 7.05 -0.62
N PHE A 71 7.44 5.80 -0.24
CA PHE A 71 7.98 4.78 -1.13
C PHE A 71 6.83 3.94 -1.67
N VAL A 72 6.82 3.73 -2.99
CA VAL A 72 5.86 2.87 -3.69
C VAL A 72 6.64 1.88 -4.53
N GLY A 73 6.45 0.59 -4.26
CA GLY A 73 6.99 -0.52 -5.04
C GLY A 73 5.86 -1.26 -5.74
N VAL A 74 6.02 -1.49 -7.04
CA VAL A 74 5.18 -2.36 -7.87
C VAL A 74 6.11 -3.37 -8.52
N TYR A 75 5.86 -4.65 -8.26
CA TYR A 75 6.74 -5.75 -8.67
C TYR A 75 5.92 -6.71 -9.53
N ASP A 76 6.32 -6.85 -10.79
CA ASP A 76 5.78 -7.82 -11.75
C ASP A 76 6.43 -9.18 -11.51
N GLY A 77 5.63 -10.14 -11.06
CA GLY A 77 6.11 -11.48 -10.73
C GLY A 77 6.22 -12.37 -11.97
N HIS A 78 7.23 -13.23 -12.01
CA HIS A 78 7.36 -14.20 -13.11
C HIS A 78 8.02 -15.50 -12.66
N GLY A 79 7.49 -16.61 -13.17
CA GLY A 79 8.10 -17.93 -13.02
C GLY A 79 7.53 -18.77 -11.88
N GLY A 80 6.43 -18.36 -11.27
CA GLY A 80 5.84 -19.01 -10.11
C GLY A 80 6.66 -18.81 -8.83
N PRO A 81 6.17 -19.34 -7.69
CA PRO A 81 6.98 -19.48 -6.48
C PRO A 81 8.19 -20.41 -6.67
#